data_AF-A0A348VWU6-F1
#
_entry.id   AF-A0A348VWU6-F1
#
_cell.length_a   1.000
_cell.length_b   1.000
_cell.length_c   1.000
_cell.angle_alpha   90.00
_cell.angle_beta   90.00
_cell.angle_gamma   90.00
#
_symmetry.space_group_name_H-M   'P 1'
#
loop_
_entity.id
_entity.type
_entity.pdbx_description
1 polymer ?
#
loop_
_entity_poly.entity_id
_entity_poly.type
_entity_poly.pdbx_seq_one_letter_code
_entity_poly.pdbx_strand_id
1 'polypeptide(L)'
;MFEALRDMEDRHLRYLDFLYRASSEGRELMGYRDFSSKIAATHVESSVKIAPAPKLFDEKALKSNRDAVAYAHTLETKAQNLYRTLAEKSADAGEKAIFEEMLAQETRHIDYLKDLEKAL
;
A
#
# COMPACT_ATOMS: atom_id res chain seq x y z
N MET A 1 -14.80 -5.06 9.44
CA MET A 1 -14.69 -5.41 7.99
C MET A 1 -13.26 -5.26 7.51
N PHE A 2 -12.68 -4.05 7.46
CA PHE A 2 -11.31 -3.82 6.96
C PHE A 2 -10.16 -4.06 7.96
N GLU A 3 -10.42 -4.64 9.13
CA GLU A 3 -9.37 -4.87 10.14
C GLU A 3 -8.28 -5.82 9.65
N ALA A 4 -8.66 -6.92 8.98
CA ALA A 4 -7.70 -7.85 8.41
C ALA A 4 -6.85 -7.20 7.32
N LEU A 5 -7.45 -6.36 6.46
CA LEU A 5 -6.72 -5.62 5.44
C LEU A 5 -5.73 -4.63 6.07
N ARG A 6 -6.14 -3.87 7.08
CA ARG A 6 -5.24 -2.99 7.84
C ARG A 6 -4.06 -3.77 8.44
N ASP A 7 -4.31 -4.94 9.01
CA ASP A 7 -3.27 -5.77 9.62
C ASP A 7 -2.33 -6.40 8.55
N MET A 8 -2.79 -6.55 7.31
CA MET A 8 -1.95 -6.88 6.16
C MET A 8 -1.04 -5.69 5.80
N GLU A 9 -1.59 -4.48 5.69
CA GLU A 9 -0.81 -3.26 5.45
C GLU A 9 0.23 -2.99 6.55
N ASP A 10 -0.11 -3.25 7.81
CA ASP A 10 0.85 -3.10 8.91
C ASP A 10 2.04 -4.07 8.78
N ARG A 11 1.81 -5.28 8.24
CA ARG A 11 2.91 -6.23 7.92
C ARG A 11 3.70 -5.74 6.72
N HIS A 12 3.03 -5.18 5.73
CA HIS A 12 3.62 -4.58 4.54
C HIS A 12 4.65 -3.50 4.91
N LEU A 13 4.26 -2.56 5.78
CA LEU A 13 5.13 -1.49 6.26
C LEU A 13 6.31 -2.00 7.12
N ARG A 14 6.10 -3.05 7.94
CA ARG A 14 7.20 -3.66 8.71
C ARG A 14 8.25 -4.31 7.80
N TYR A 15 7.82 -4.91 6.70
CA TYR A 15 8.73 -5.50 5.73
C TYR A 15 9.59 -4.41 5.04
N LEU A 16 8.98 -3.29 4.67
CA LEU A 16 9.71 -2.13 4.14
C LEU A 16 10.73 -1.55 5.14
N ASP A 17 10.37 -1.40 6.42
CA ASP A 17 11.33 -0.95 7.45
C ASP A 17 12.50 -1.93 7.61
N PHE A 18 12.23 -3.24 7.55
CA PHE A 18 13.27 -4.26 7.56
C PHE A 18 14.22 -4.11 6.37
N LEU A 19 13.69 -4.00 5.14
CA LEU A 19 14.49 -3.82 3.93
C LEU A 19 15.33 -2.55 3.97
N TYR A 20 14.73 -1.44 4.41
CA TYR A 20 15.40 -0.15 4.56
C TYR A 20 16.59 -0.25 5.53
N ARG A 21 16.42 -0.92 6.68
CA ARG A 21 17.51 -1.14 7.64
C ARG A 21 18.58 -2.05 7.07
N ALA A 22 18.19 -3.13 6.40
CA ALA A 22 19.12 -4.10 5.81
C ALA A 22 20.02 -3.47 4.73
N SER A 23 19.48 -2.58 3.90
CA SER A 23 20.23 -1.90 2.82
C SER A 23 21.13 -0.77 3.30
N SER A 24 21.06 -0.40 4.58
CA SER A 24 21.68 0.82 5.09
C SER A 24 23.08 0.66 5.66
N GLU A 25 23.66 -0.55 5.60
CA GLU A 25 25.07 -0.87 5.88
C GLU A 25 25.61 -0.25 7.20
N GLY A 26 24.81 -0.25 8.26
CA GLY A 26 25.25 0.24 9.58
C GLY A 26 25.24 1.76 9.76
N ARG A 27 24.62 2.51 8.83
CA ARG A 27 24.29 3.91 9.06
C ARG A 27 23.22 4.03 10.15
N GLU A 28 23.43 4.94 11.10
CA GLU A 28 22.45 5.26 12.13
C GLU A 28 21.28 6.02 11.48
N LEU A 29 20.26 5.27 11.06
CA LEU A 29 19.08 5.81 10.43
C LEU A 29 17.93 5.85 11.41
N MET A 30 17.19 6.95 11.33
CA MET A 30 15.87 7.07 11.92
C MET A 30 14.98 5.93 11.41
N GLY A 31 14.29 5.23 12.30
CA GLY A 31 13.38 4.16 11.89
C GLY A 31 12.26 4.70 10.99
N TYR A 32 11.70 3.86 10.12
CA TYR A 32 10.68 4.29 9.16
C TYR A 32 9.51 5.04 9.82
N ARG A 33 9.08 4.59 11.01
CA ARG A 33 7.99 5.24 11.77
C ARG A 33 8.33 6.65 12.24
N ASP A 34 9.55 6.84 12.74
CA ASP A 34 10.00 8.15 13.20
C ASP A 34 10.22 9.09 12.02
N PHE A 35 10.76 8.57 10.91
CA PHE A 35 10.89 9.30 9.65
C PHE A 35 9.53 9.71 9.08
N SER A 36 8.59 8.78 8.98
CA SER A 36 7.26 9.03 8.41
C SER A 36 6.45 10.01 9.24
N SER A 37 6.66 10.05 10.56
CA SER A 37 6.02 11.06 11.43
C SER A 37 6.46 12.50 11.16
N LYS A 38 7.63 12.69 10.52
CA LYS A 38 8.22 14.01 10.26
C LYS A 38 7.92 14.55 8.86
N ILE A 39 7.38 13.72 7.97
CA ILE A 39 7.07 14.10 6.60
C ILE A 39 5.56 14.02 6.40
N ALA A 40 4.97 15.13 5.93
CA ALA A 40 3.57 15.11 5.54
C ALA A 40 3.39 14.21 4.33
N ALA A 41 2.69 13.08 4.51
CA ALA A 41 2.34 12.20 3.42
C ALA A 41 1.42 12.97 2.44
N THR A 42 1.84 13.07 1.18
CA THR A 42 1.10 13.80 0.13
C THR A 42 0.28 12.85 -0.74
N HIS A 43 0.62 11.56 -0.76
CA HIS A 43 -0.04 10.52 -1.53
C HIS A 43 -0.10 9.23 -0.71
N VAL A 44 -1.15 8.42 -0.92
CA VAL A 44 -1.19 7.03 -0.47
C VAL A 44 -0.37 6.16 -1.44
N GLU A 45 -0.12 4.91 -1.06
CA GLU A 45 0.69 3.94 -1.81
C GLU A 45 0.32 3.83 -3.30
N SER A 46 -0.98 3.83 -3.59
CA SER A 46 -1.52 3.85 -4.96
C SER A 46 -1.28 5.14 -5.75
N SER A 47 -0.40 6.03 -5.27
CA SER A 47 -0.09 7.35 -5.83
C SER A 47 -1.28 8.31 -5.90
N VAL A 48 -2.34 8.05 -5.12
CA VAL A 48 -3.50 8.94 -5.00
C VAL A 48 -3.20 10.01 -3.94
N LYS A 49 -3.47 11.28 -4.22
CA LYS A 49 -3.20 12.40 -3.29
C LYS A 49 -3.97 12.26 -1.97
N ILE A 50 -3.31 12.57 -0.85
CA ILE A 50 -3.85 12.55 0.53
C ILE A 50 -4.67 13.79 0.86
N ALA A 51 -4.60 14.90 0.09
CA ALA A 51 -5.32 16.12 0.43
C ALA A 51 -6.72 16.23 -0.22
N PRO A 52 -7.80 16.43 0.57
CA PRO A 52 -7.94 16.06 1.98
C PRO A 52 -8.57 14.66 2.06
N ALA A 53 -7.94 13.75 2.80
CA ALA A 53 -8.42 12.40 3.09
C ALA A 53 -9.87 12.39 3.62
N PRO A 54 -10.37 13.42 4.33
CA PRO A 54 -11.81 13.58 4.56
C PRO A 54 -12.66 13.60 3.27
N LYS A 55 -12.24 14.33 2.22
CA LYS A 55 -12.94 14.39 0.93
C LYS A 55 -12.72 13.20 -0.01
N LEU A 56 -11.68 12.39 0.21
CA LEU A 56 -11.60 11.07 -0.43
C LEU A 56 -12.81 10.20 -0.05
N PHE A 57 -13.32 10.38 1.18
CA PHE A 57 -14.57 9.80 1.67
C PHE A 57 -15.81 10.70 1.46
N ASP A 58 -15.65 12.03 1.35
CA ASP A 58 -16.80 12.96 1.18
C ASP A 58 -17.28 13.22 -0.26
N GLU A 59 -16.59 12.82 -1.35
CA GLU A 59 -17.08 13.10 -2.72
C GLU A 59 -17.40 11.88 -3.61
N LYS A 60 -17.18 10.67 -3.10
CA LYS A 60 -18.04 9.54 -3.45
C LYS A 60 -18.70 9.14 -2.16
N ALA A 61 -19.95 9.52 -1.95
CA ALA A 61 -20.73 9.00 -0.85
C ALA A 61 -20.65 7.46 -0.91
N LEU A 62 -19.78 6.87 -0.09
CA LEU A 62 -19.71 5.43 0.11
C LEU A 62 -21.00 5.11 0.88
N LYS A 63 -22.06 4.85 0.12
CA LYS A 63 -23.42 4.69 0.68
C LYS A 63 -23.63 3.29 1.22
N SER A 64 -22.71 2.37 0.91
CA SER A 64 -22.78 0.96 1.28
C SER A 64 -21.41 0.36 1.54
N ASN A 65 -21.41 -0.78 2.24
CA ASN A 65 -20.22 -1.61 2.39
C ASN A 65 -19.64 -2.05 1.04
N ARG A 66 -20.51 -2.30 0.04
CA ARG A 66 -20.08 -2.65 -1.33
C ARG A 66 -19.35 -1.50 -2.01
N ASP A 67 -19.81 -0.26 -1.84
CA ASP A 67 -19.09 0.92 -2.36
C ASP A 67 -17.70 1.04 -1.72
N ALA A 68 -17.60 0.80 -0.41
CA ALA A 68 -16.33 0.85 0.31
C ALA A 68 -15.36 -0.25 -0.15
N VAL A 69 -15.84 -1.48 -0.35
CA VAL A 69 -15.02 -2.60 -0.87
C VAL A 69 -14.58 -2.33 -2.32
N ALA A 70 -15.47 -1.85 -3.18
CA ALA A 70 -15.14 -1.49 -4.55
C ALA A 70 -14.10 -0.35 -4.62
N TYR A 71 -14.19 0.61 -3.70
CA TYR A 71 -13.21 1.69 -3.58
C TYR A 71 -11.84 1.16 -3.12
N ALA A 72 -11.80 0.33 -2.08
CA ALA A 72 -10.56 -0.32 -1.64
C ALA A 72 -9.92 -1.13 -2.77
N HIS A 73 -10.71 -1.94 -3.50
CA HIS A 73 -10.22 -2.72 -4.63
C HIS A 73 -9.62 -1.84 -5.74
N THR A 74 -10.17 -0.65 -5.95
CA THR A 74 -9.62 0.34 -6.89
C THR A 74 -8.26 0.86 -6.44
N LEU A 75 -8.06 1.08 -5.13
CA LEU A 75 -6.77 1.51 -4.58
C LEU A 75 -5.72 0.40 -4.72
N GLU A 76 -6.03 -0.84 -4.34
CA GLU A 76 -5.06 -1.94 -4.42
C GLU A 76 -4.71 -2.28 -5.87
N THR A 77 -5.68 -2.21 -6.78
CA THR A 77 -5.39 -2.40 -8.22
C THR A 77 -4.42 -1.33 -8.75
N LYS A 78 -4.53 -0.09 -8.27
CA LYS A 78 -3.61 0.98 -8.65
C LYS A 78 -2.22 0.77 -8.04
N ALA A 79 -2.12 0.38 -6.77
CA ALA A 79 -0.87 0.04 -6.11
C ALA A 79 -0.18 -1.15 -6.82
N GLN A 80 -0.93 -2.22 -7.11
CA GLN A 80 -0.47 -3.36 -7.90
C GLN A 80 0.12 -2.94 -9.26
N ASN A 81 -0.59 -2.09 -10.01
CA ASN A 81 -0.12 -1.59 -11.30
C ASN A 81 1.13 -0.70 -11.18
N LEU A 82 1.22 0.10 -10.11
CA LEU A 82 2.40 0.89 -9.80
C LEU A 82 3.62 -0.03 -9.60
N TYR A 83 3.51 -1.02 -8.71
CA TYR A 83 4.61 -1.94 -8.42
C TYR A 83 5.02 -2.77 -9.63
N ARG A 84 4.06 -3.24 -10.43
CA ARG A 84 4.36 -3.91 -11.71
C ARG A 84 5.20 -3.01 -12.63
N THR A 85 4.78 -1.76 -12.78
CA THR A 85 5.48 -0.79 -13.63
C THR A 85 6.88 -0.49 -13.11
N LEU A 86 7.05 -0.39 -11.79
CA LEU A 86 8.35 -0.16 -11.16
C LEU A 86 9.28 -1.37 -11.33
N ALA A 87 8.78 -2.59 -11.12
CA ALA A 87 9.53 -3.82 -11.34
C ALA A 87 10.00 -3.97 -12.80
N GLU A 88 9.13 -3.68 -13.76
CA GLU A 88 9.44 -3.73 -15.20
C GLU A 88 10.50 -2.70 -15.62
N LYS A 89 10.53 -1.54 -14.97
CA LYS A 89 11.48 -0.44 -15.27
C LYS A 89 12.78 -0.53 -14.49
N SER A 90 12.83 -1.35 -13.44
CA SER A 90 14.01 -1.49 -12.60
C SER A 90 15.15 -2.17 -13.36
N ALA A 91 16.30 -1.50 -13.42
CA ALA A 91 17.54 -2.08 -13.95
C ALA A 91 18.33 -2.85 -12.87
N ASP A 92 18.12 -2.50 -11.60
CA ASP A 92 18.73 -3.19 -10.46
C ASP A 92 17.90 -4.42 -10.06
N ALA A 93 18.58 -5.56 -9.87
CA ALA A 93 17.94 -6.82 -9.55
C ALA A 93 17.37 -6.85 -8.13
N GLY A 94 18.00 -6.13 -7.18
CA GLY A 94 17.52 -6.00 -5.81
C GLY A 94 16.25 -5.16 -5.74
N GLU A 95 16.26 -3.97 -6.36
CA GLU A 95 15.08 -3.11 -6.46
C GLU A 95 13.92 -3.82 -7.17
N LYS A 96 14.22 -4.55 -8.25
CA LYS A 96 13.21 -5.33 -8.97
C LYS A 96 12.57 -6.39 -8.06
N ALA A 97 13.37 -7.15 -7.33
CA ALA A 97 12.87 -8.19 -6.42
C ALA A 97 11.98 -7.59 -5.31
N ILE A 98 12.33 -6.40 -4.81
CA ILE A 98 11.51 -5.68 -3.84
C ILE A 98 10.15 -5.34 -4.46
N PHE A 99 10.12 -4.71 -5.64
CA PHE A 99 8.86 -4.36 -6.31
C PHE A 99 8.00 -5.58 -6.67
N GLU A 100 8.61 -6.71 -7.02
CA GLU A 100 7.90 -7.97 -7.24
C GLU A 100 7.27 -8.53 -5.96
N GLU A 101 7.93 -8.41 -4.81
CA GLU A 101 7.33 -8.77 -3.52
C GLU A 101 6.18 -7.83 -3.14
N MET A 102 6.34 -6.52 -3.32
CA MET A 102 5.26 -5.54 -3.08
C MET A 102 4.04 -5.85 -3.98
N LEU A 103 4.27 -6.15 -5.26
CA LEU A 103 3.23 -6.60 -6.19
C LEU A 103 2.49 -7.85 -5.69
N ALA A 104 3.23 -8.81 -5.12
CA ALA A 104 2.65 -10.04 -4.56
C ALA A 104 1.80 -9.76 -3.31
N GLN A 105 2.21 -8.82 -2.44
CA GLN A 105 1.44 -8.38 -1.28
C GLN A 105 0.11 -7.75 -1.72
N GLU A 106 0.14 -6.81 -2.67
CA GLU A 106 -1.08 -6.18 -3.21
C GLU A 106 -2.04 -7.19 -3.85
N THR A 107 -1.50 -8.22 -4.50
CA THR A 107 -2.32 -9.30 -5.07
C THR A 107 -3.09 -10.05 -3.98
N ARG A 108 -2.48 -10.28 -2.81
CA ARG A 108 -3.17 -10.89 -1.65
C ARG A 108 -4.26 -9.96 -1.09
N HIS A 109 -4.03 -8.65 -1.08
CA HIS A 109 -5.02 -7.65 -0.64
C HIS A 109 -6.25 -7.68 -1.55
N ILE A 110 -6.01 -7.66 -2.88
CA ILE A 110 -7.05 -7.78 -3.91
C ILE A 110 -7.87 -9.07 -3.74
N ASP A 111 -7.22 -10.20 -3.54
CA ASP A 111 -7.92 -11.48 -3.40
C ASP A 111 -8.75 -11.55 -2.12
N TYR A 112 -8.23 -11.01 -1.00
CA TYR A 112 -9.01 -10.82 0.22
C TYR A 112 -10.26 -9.95 -0.02
N LEU A 113 -10.12 -8.83 -0.75
CA LEU A 113 -11.24 -7.94 -1.06
C LEU A 113 -12.29 -8.60 -1.97
N LYS A 114 -11.88 -9.43 -2.93
CA LYS A 114 -12.82 -10.20 -3.77
C LYS A 114 -13.63 -11.20 -2.94
N ASP A 115 -12.99 -11.86 -1.98
CA ASP A 115 -13.68 -12.81 -1.11
C ASP A 115 -14.64 -12.09 -0.15
N LEU A 116 -14.24 -10.92 0.34
CA LEU A 116 -15.11 -10.04 1.11
C LEU A 116 -16.31 -9.54 0.28
N GLU A 117 -16.10 -9.16 -0.98
CA GLU A 117 -17.18 -8.70 -1.87
C GLU A 117 -18.24 -9.78 -2.12
N LYS A 118 -17.81 -11.05 -2.29
CA LYS A 118 -18.74 -12.19 -2.46
C LYS A 118 -19.58 -12.45 -1.21
N ALA A 119 -19.09 -12.05 -0.04
CA ALA A 119 -19.76 -12.23 1.25
C ALA A 119 -20.72 -11.08 1.63
N LEU A 120 -20.79 -10.01 0.81
CA LEU A 120 -21.68 -8.85 0.97
C LEU A 120 -22.98 -8.98 0.17
#